data_AF-A0A661UGV6-F1
#
_entry.id   AF-A0A661UGV6-F1
#
_cell.length_a   1.000
_cell.length_b   1.000
_cell.length_c   1.000
_cell.angle_alpha   90.00
_cell.angle_beta   90.00
_cell.angle_gamma   90.00
#
_symmetry.space_group_name_H-M   'P 1'
#
loop_
_entity.id
_entity.type
_entity.pdbx_description
1 polymer ?
#
loop_
_entity_poly.entity_id
_entity_poly.type
_entity_poly.pdbx_seq_one_letter_code
_entity_poly.pdbx_strand_id
1 'polypeptide(L)' 'TYFIIKVEKKYSDFRCYYADKKGVMLGTFSRPRRLDNFRGQSIRFSKTQEEKERLFKLLDEKIGKRF' A
#
# COMPACT_ATOMS: atom_id res chain seq x y z
N THR A 1 -2.90 17.53 24.91
CA THR A 1 -4.00 17.07 24.04
C THR A 1 -3.44 16.57 22.73
N TYR A 2 -3.69 15.31 22.37
CA TYR A 2 -3.27 14.78 21.07
C TYR A 2 -4.39 15.00 20.06
N PHE A 3 -4.11 15.69 18.96
CA PHE A 3 -5.06 15.84 17.86
C PHE A 3 -5.00 14.59 16.98
N ILE A 4 -6.11 13.86 16.89
CA ILE A 4 -6.25 12.75 15.97
C ILE A 4 -6.76 13.32 14.64
N ILE A 5 -5.86 13.43 13.65
CA ILE A 5 -6.21 13.87 12.29
C ILE A 5 -6.44 12.63 11.44
N LYS A 6 -7.64 12.52 10.84
CA LYS A 6 -7.97 11.45 9.89
C LYS A 6 -7.66 11.92 8.47
N VAL A 7 -6.86 11.14 7.74
CA VAL A 7 -6.58 11.36 6.32
C VAL A 7 -7.17 10.21 5.53
N GLU A 8 -8.07 10.52 4.58
CA GLU A 8 -8.69 9.54 3.70
C GLU A 8 -8.12 9.69 2.28
N LYS A 9 -7.71 8.58 1.67
CA LYS A 9 -7.23 8.51 0.28
C LYS A 9 -8.01 7.46 -0.48
N LYS A 10 -8.28 7.71 -1.77
CA LYS A 10 -8.97 6.73 -2.62
C LYS A 10 -7.97 5.70 -3.15
N TYR A 11 -8.41 4.47 -3.36
CA TYR A 11 -7.56 3.44 -3.98
C TYR A 11 -7.11 3.84 -5.40
N SER A 12 -7.92 4.62 -6.12
CA SER A 12 -7.62 5.16 -7.45
C SER A 12 -6.42 6.11 -7.48
N ASP A 13 -6.03 6.68 -6.34
CA ASP A 13 -4.86 7.57 -6.24
C ASP A 13 -3.55 6.77 -6.32
N PHE A 14 -3.62 5.46 -6.05
CA PHE A 14 -2.52 4.54 -6.16
C PHE A 14 -2.60 3.82 -7.51
N ARG A 15 -1.49 3.82 -8.25
CA ARG A 15 -1.42 3.25 -9.60
C ARG A 15 -0.69 1.92 -9.64
N CYS A 16 0.07 1.60 -8.60
CA CYS A 16 0.72 0.31 -8.45
C CYS A 16 0.92 -0.04 -6.98
N TYR A 17 1.19 -1.30 -6.72
CA TYR A 17 1.68 -1.73 -5.42
C TYR A 17 2.76 -2.79 -5.57
N TYR A 18 3.64 -2.88 -4.58
CA TYR A 18 4.67 -3.92 -4.51
C TYR A 18 4.86 -4.37 -3.07
N ALA A 19 5.18 -5.64 -2.90
CA ALA A 19 5.29 -6.27 -1.59
C ALA A 19 6.71 -6.74 -1.32
N ASP A 20 7.15 -6.58 -0.08
CA ASP A 20 8.39 -7.15 0.44
C ASP A 20 8.07 -8.04 1.65
N LYS A 21 9.08 -8.67 2.26
CA LYS A 21 8.94 -9.54 3.44
C LYS A 21 8.21 -8.88 4.60
N LYS A 22 8.30 -7.55 4.72
CA LYS A 22 7.82 -6.77 5.87
C LYS A 22 6.50 -6.03 5.64
N GLY A 23 6.02 -5.93 4.40
CA GLY A 23 4.83 -5.14 4.10
C GLY A 23 4.60 -4.91 2.63
N VAL A 24 3.69 -3.98 2.35
CA VAL A 24 3.31 -3.54 1.01
C VAL A 24 3.52 -2.03 0.90
N MET A 25 4.07 -1.58 -0.22
CA MET A 25 4.07 -0.19 -0.60
C MET A 25 3.01 0.06 -1.67
N LEU A 26 2.14 1.02 -1.43
CA LEU A 26 1.22 1.57 -2.43
C LEU A 26 1.89 2.76 -3.10
N GLY A 27 2.19 2.62 -4.38
CA GLY A 27 2.81 3.65 -5.20
C GLY A 27 1.80 4.53 -5.93
N THR A 28 2.11 5.81 -6.04
CA THR A 28 1.27 6.77 -6.79
C THR A 28 1.64 6.81 -8.28
N PHE A 29 2.79 6.24 -8.64
CA PHE A 29 3.28 6.16 -10.01
C PHE A 29 2.84 4.87 -10.70
N SER A 30 2.89 4.84 -12.03
CA SER A 30 2.51 3.66 -12.81
C SER A 30 3.47 2.46 -12.65
N ARG A 31 4.67 2.70 -12.11
CA ARG A 31 5.72 1.72 -11.85
C ARG A 31 6.50 2.15 -10.60
N PRO A 32 7.16 1.23 -9.87
CA PRO A 32 7.93 1.57 -8.69
C PRO A 32 9.00 2.63 -8.98
N ARG A 33 9.01 3.71 -8.21
CA ARG A 33 9.99 4.80 -8.29
C ARG A 33 10.59 5.06 -6.90
N ARG A 34 11.81 5.61 -6.86
CA ARG A 34 12.46 6.00 -5.59
C ARG A 34 11.62 6.98 -4.76
N LEU A 35 10.78 7.78 -5.42
CA LEU A 35 9.91 8.77 -4.77
C LEU A 35 8.68 8.14 -4.08
N ASP A 36 8.38 6.87 -4.32
CA ASP A 36 7.26 6.18 -3.64
C ASP A 36 7.46 6.11 -2.12
N ASN A 37 8.70 6.14 -1.62
CA ASN A 37 8.97 6.21 -0.19
C ASN A 37 8.48 7.52 0.47
N PHE A 38 8.28 8.58 -0.32
CA PHE A 38 7.84 9.90 0.17
C PHE A 38 6.38 10.21 -0.18
N ARG A 39 5.86 9.63 -1.26
CA ARG A 39 4.49 9.90 -1.77
C ARG A 39 3.53 8.73 -1.65
N GLY A 40 4.07 7.52 -1.56
CA GLY A 40 3.31 6.30 -1.40
C GLY A 40 2.85 6.09 0.04
N GLN A 41 2.13 5.00 0.24
CA GLN A 41 1.69 4.55 1.56
C GLN A 41 2.29 3.19 1.86
N SER A 42 3.02 3.07 2.96
CA SER A 42 3.49 1.78 3.44
C SER A 42 2.46 1.15 4.38
N ILE A 43 2.19 -0.12 4.17
CA ILE A 43 1.36 -0.98 5.02
C ILE A 43 2.29 -2.06 5.55
N ARG A 44 2.40 -2.18 6.86
CA ARG A 44 3.25 -3.21 7.48
C ARG A 44 2.43 -4.44 7.81
N PHE A 45 3.04 -5.60 7.60
CA PHE A 45 2.44 -6.84 8.04
C PHE A 45 2.51 -6.97 9.56
N SER A 46 1.52 -7.68 10.10
CA SER A 46 1.51 -8.23 11.43
C SER A 46 2.64 -9.24 11.60
N LYS A 47 2.88 -9.66 12.84
CA LYS A 47 3.90 -10.66 13.14
C LYS A 47 3.57 -12.03 12.52
N THR A 48 2.29 -12.41 12.50
CA THR A 48 1.84 -13.70 11.97
C THR A 48 1.58 -13.67 10.46
N GLN A 49 1.41 -12.48 9.88
CA GLN A 49 1.25 -12.24 8.44
C GLN A 49 0.06 -12.97 7.79
N GLU A 50 -0.92 -13.38 8.59
CA GLU A 50 -2.13 -14.08 8.16
C GLU A 50 -2.97 -13.24 7.19
N GLU A 51 -2.86 -11.92 7.25
CA GLU A 51 -3.60 -11.00 6.40
C GLU A 51 -3.08 -10.92 4.96
N LYS A 52 -1.90 -11.47 4.67
CA LYS A 52 -1.21 -11.29 3.38
C LYS A 52 -2.07 -11.66 2.17
N GLU A 53 -2.64 -12.87 2.19
CA GLU A 53 -3.41 -13.37 1.04
C GLU A 53 -4.65 -12.53 0.80
N ARG A 54 -5.36 -12.19 1.87
CA ARG A 54 -6.54 -11.34 1.80
C ARG A 54 -6.19 -9.93 1.32
N LEU A 55 -5.07 -9.38 1.79
CA LEU A 55 -4.61 -8.06 1.38
C LEU A 55 -4.22 -8.04 -0.10
N PHE A 56 -3.46 -9.03 -0.58
CA PHE A 56 -3.09 -9.10 -2.00
C PHE A 56 -4.32 -9.24 -2.88
N LYS A 57 -5.27 -10.10 -2.53
CA LYS A 57 -6.54 -10.22 -3.26
C LYS A 57 -7.29 -8.89 -3.34
N LEU A 58 -7.35 -8.15 -2.23
CA LEU A 58 -7.98 -6.82 -2.19
C LEU A 58 -7.24 -5.81 -3.07
N LEU A 59 -5.90 -5.76 -3.01
CA LEU A 59 -5.11 -4.82 -3.79
C LEU A 59 -5.10 -5.17 -5.28
N ASP A 60 -5.16 -6.44 -5.63
CA ASP A 60 -5.35 -6.89 -7.01
C ASP A 60 -6.70 -6.46 -7.57
N GLU A 61 -7.77 -6.55 -6.77
CA GLU A 61 -9.10 -6.07 -7.19
C GLU A 61 -9.17 -4.54 -7.31
N LYS A 62 -8.54 -3.80 -6.39
CA LYS A 62 -8.68 -2.34 -6.32
C LYS A 62 -7.65 -1.56 -7.15
N ILE A 63 -6.44 -2.07 -7.33
CA ILE A 63 -5.33 -1.39 -8.02
C ILE A 63 -4.91 -2.17 -9.27
N GLY A 64 -4.83 -3.50 -9.18
CA GLY A 64 -4.59 -4.41 -10.31
C GLY A 64 -3.15 -4.44 -10.88
N LYS A 65 -2.27 -3.52 -10.49
CA LYS A 65 -0.86 -3.47 -10.95
C LYS A 65 0.11 -3.81 -9.83
N ARG A 66 0.53 -5.08 -9.79
CA ARG A 66 1.52 -5.62 -8.87
C ARG A 66 2.91 -5.67 -9.51
N PHE A 67 3.93 -5.18 -8.79
CA PHE A 67 5.35 -5.26 -9.17
C PHE A 67 6.18 -5.97 -8.10
#